data_AF-A0A524LKW7-F1
#
_entry.id   AF-A0A524LKW7-F1
#
_cell.length_a   1.000
_cell.length_b   1.000
_cell.length_c   1.000
_cell.angle_alpha   90.00
_cell.angle_beta   90.00
_cell.angle_gamma   90.00
#
_symmetry.space_group_name_H-M   'P 1'
#
loop_
_entity.id
_entity.type
_entity.pdbx_description
1 polymer ?
#
loop_
_entity_poly.entity_id
_entity_poly.type
_entity_poly.pdbx_seq_one_letter_code
_entity_poly.pdbx_strand_id
1 'polypeptide(L)' 'MIDSPKAYRAVANSLHKNPLFPVVACHRVVKEDGTFGGDRTRAEGRCKHCIEEGVPIIKGKVMMSKDILF' A
#
# COMPACT_ATOMS: atom_id res chain seq x y z
N MET A 1 3.18 -0.80 -14.59
CA MET A 1 4.57 -0.37 -14.29
C MET A 1 4.88 0.91 -15.07
N ILE A 2 5.61 1.88 -14.49
CA ILE A 2 5.87 3.21 -15.10
C ILE A 2 7.24 3.31 -15.82
N ASP A 3 7.83 2.18 -16.20
CA ASP A 3 9.15 2.06 -16.86
C ASP A 3 10.30 2.84 -16.18
N SER A 4 10.14 3.14 -14.88
CA SER A 4 11.13 3.84 -14.07
C SER A 4 11.26 3.11 -12.73
N PRO A 5 12.08 2.05 -12.66
CA PRO A 5 12.17 1.18 -11.48
C PRO A 5 12.68 1.92 -10.24
N LYS A 6 13.38 3.05 -10.40
CA LYS A 6 13.88 3.87 -9.28
C LYS A 6 12.88 4.91 -8.77
N ALA A 7 11.69 5.03 -9.37
CA ALA A 7 10.69 6.03 -9.01
C ALA A 7 9.85 5.68 -7.77
N TYR A 8 10.08 4.54 -7.11
CA TYR A 8 9.28 4.05 -5.98
C TYR A 8 9.10 5.08 -4.85
N ARG A 9 10.14 5.86 -4.51
CA ARG A 9 10.03 6.92 -3.49
C ARG A 9 9.14 8.08 -3.95
N ALA A 10 9.26 8.48 -5.22
CA ALA A 10 8.44 9.53 -5.79
C ALA A 10 6.96 9.12 -5.80
N VAL A 11 6.67 7.88 -6.23
CA VAL A 11 5.31 7.31 -6.20
C VAL A 11 4.75 7.29 -4.78
N ALA A 12 5.52 6.81 -3.80
CA ALA A 12 5.08 6.78 -2.40
C ALA A 12 4.77 8.18 -1.86
N ASN A 13 5.59 9.19 -2.19
CA ASN A 13 5.35 10.57 -1.80
C ASN A 13 4.10 11.18 -2.45
N SER A 14 3.84 10.86 -3.73
CA SER A 14 2.63 11.30 -4.45
C SER A 14 1.37 10.72 -3.80
N LEU A 15 1.40 9.42 -3.46
CA LEU A 15 0.29 8.74 -2.79
C LEU A 15 0.05 9.29 -1.38
N HIS A 16 1.11 9.66 -0.65
CA HIS A 16 0.98 10.28 0.67
C HIS A 16 0.24 11.62 0.63
N LYS A 17 0.37 12.37 -0.47
CA LYS A 17 -0.28 13.68 -0.66
C LYS A 17 -1.60 13.58 -1.43
N ASN A 18 -2.09 12.37 -1.71
CA ASN A 18 -3.29 12.16 -2.48
C ASN A 18 -4.54 12.71 -1.75
N PRO A 19 -5.19 13.79 -2.26
CA PRO A 19 -6.38 14.35 -1.65
C PRO A 19 -7.64 13.55 -1.96
N LEU A 20 -7.58 12.60 -2.91
CA LEU A 20 -8.71 11.80 -3.39
C LEU A 20 -8.85 10.47 -2.63
N PHE A 21 -8.33 10.40 -1.41
CA PHE A 21 -8.56 9.24 -0.55
C PHE A 21 -10.02 9.22 -0.06
N PRO A 22 -10.76 8.09 -0.12
CA PRO A 22 -10.36 6.73 -0.51
C PRO A 22 -10.68 6.33 -1.97
N VAL A 23 -11.20 7.24 -2.81
CA VAL A 23 -11.58 6.98 -4.22
C VAL A 23 -10.39 6.41 -5.01
N VAL A 24 -9.20 6.97 -4.79
CA VAL A 24 -7.94 6.39 -5.27
C VAL A 24 -7.39 5.50 -4.15
N ALA A 25 -7.26 4.20 -4.43
CA ALA A 25 -6.84 3.17 -3.48
C ALA A 25 -5.34 3.25 -3.09
N CYS A 26 -4.89 4.39 -2.59
CA CYS A 26 -3.51 4.60 -2.16
C CYS A 26 -3.13 3.74 -0.92
N HIS A 27 -4.13 3.20 -0.20
CA HIS A 27 -3.92 2.25 0.90
C HIS A 27 -3.40 0.89 0.45
N ARG A 28 -3.58 0.50 -0.82
CA ARG A 28 -3.10 -0.79 -1.36
C ARG A 28 -1.58 -0.85 -1.60
N VAL A 29 -0.90 0.28 -1.52
CA VAL A 29 0.54 0.35 -1.78
C VAL A 29 1.34 0.02 -0.52
N VAL A 30 2.12 -1.05 -0.62
CA VAL A 30 3.00 -1.58 0.42
C VAL A 30 4.44 -1.67 -0.07
N LYS A 31 5.38 -1.88 0.85
CA LYS A 31 6.79 -2.14 0.52
C LYS A 31 6.96 -3.55 -0.05
N GLU A 32 8.14 -3.82 -0.60
CA GLU A 32 8.54 -5.15 -1.11
C GLU A 32 8.41 -6.27 -0.07
N ASP A 33 8.60 -5.95 1.22
CA ASP A 33 8.49 -6.90 2.32
C ASP A 33 7.05 -7.09 2.84
N GLY A 34 6.07 -6.49 2.14
CA GLY A 34 4.65 -6.54 2.49
C GLY A 34 4.23 -5.60 3.62
N THR A 35 5.13 -4.75 4.14
CA THR A 35 4.79 -3.83 5.23
C THR A 35 4.20 -2.51 4.73
N PHE A 36 3.32 -1.92 5.54
CA PHE A 36 2.80 -0.57 5.34
C PHE A 36 3.80 0.46 5.84
N GLY A 37 4.46 1.20 4.94
CA GLY A 37 5.46 2.20 5.30
C GLY A 37 4.89 3.57 5.65
N GLY A 38 5.41 4.24 6.68
CA GLY A 38 4.97 5.58 7.11
C GLY A 38 4.68 5.62 8.60
N ASP A 39 3.94 6.64 9.04
CA ASP A 39 3.47 6.78 10.42
C ASP A 39 2.62 5.58 10.85
N ARG A 40 2.73 5.16 12.12
CA ARG A 40 2.09 3.94 12.63
C ARG A 40 0.57 4.03 12.57
N THR A 41 -0.02 5.15 12.98
CA THR A 41 -1.48 5.34 12.98
C THR A 41 -2.03 5.32 11.55
N ARG A 42 -1.32 5.93 10.61
CA ARG A 42 -1.69 5.90 9.19
C ARG A 42 -1.50 4.52 8.56
N ALA A 43 -0.45 3.79 8.95
CA ALA A 43 -0.22 2.42 8.50
C ALA A 43 -1.34 1.48 8.98
N GLU A 44 -1.75 1.60 10.24
CA GLU A 44 -2.88 0.85 10.81
C GLU A 44 -4.19 1.15 10.08
N GLY A 45 -4.48 2.42 9.75
CA GLY A 45 -5.67 2.80 8.97
C GLY A 45 -5.70 2.17 7.57
N ARG A 46 -4.57 2.19 6.85
CA ARG A 46 -4.46 1.54 5.54
C ARG A 46 -4.61 0.03 5.62
N CYS A 47 -4.03 -0.59 6.65
CA CYS A 47 -4.17 -2.02 6.92
C CYS A 47 -5.65 -2.40 7.11
N LYS A 48 -6.40 -1.62 7.91
CA LYS A 48 -7.84 -1.84 8.11
C LYS A 48 -8.63 -1.80 6.80
N HIS A 49 -8.39 -0.81 5.94
CA HIS A 49 -9.07 -0.75 4.64
C HIS A 49 -8.71 -1.91 3.72
N CYS A 50 -7.45 -2.36 3.70
CA CYS A 50 -7.08 -3.56 2.95
C CYS A 50 -7.79 -4.82 3.49
N ILE A 51 -7.98 -4.93 4.81
CA ILE A 51 -8.72 -6.04 5.44
C ILE A 51 -10.21 -5.98 5.04
N GLU A 52 -10.83 -4.80 5.06
CA GLU A 52 -12.21 -4.57 4.60
C GLU A 52 -12.41 -4.96 3.13
N GLU A 53 -11.39 -4.76 2.30
CA GLU A 53 -11.38 -5.17 0.89
C GLU A 53 -11.11 -6.66 0.68
N GLY A 54 -10.82 -7.43 1.74
CA GLY A 54 -10.55 -8.86 1.67
C GLY A 54 -9.10 -9.23 1.33
N VAL A 55 -8.15 -8.30 1.45
CA VAL A 55 -6.73 -8.58 1.23
C VAL A 55 -6.17 -9.42 2.39
N PRO A 56 -5.54 -10.58 2.12
CA PRO A 56 -4.97 -11.42 3.17
C PRO A 56 -3.75 -10.74 3.82
N ILE A 57 -3.91 -10.32 5.08
CA ILE A 57 -2.86 -9.69 5.88
C ILE A 57 -2.54 -10.58 7.09
N ILE A 58 -1.27 -10.94 7.26
CA ILE A 58 -0.75 -11.72 8.40
C ILE A 58 0.25 -10.86 9.18
N LYS A 59 0.04 -10.70 10.49
CA LYS A 59 0.92 -9.93 11.39
C LYS A 59 1.21 -8.50 10.88
N GLY A 60 0.24 -7.86 10.24
CA GLY A 60 0.38 -6.51 9.68
C GLY A 60 1.16 -6.43 8.36
N LYS A 61 1.43 -7.58 7.72
CA LYS A 61 2.04 -7.68 6.39
C LYS A 61 1.08 -8.29 5.39
N VAL A 62 1.04 -7.76 4.18
CA VAL A 62 0.27 -8.34 3.08
C VAL A 62 0.92 -9.65 2.64
N MET A 63 0.13 -10.71 2.47
CA MET A 63 0.61 -11.94 1.84
C MET A 63 0.80 -11.71 0.34
N MET A 64 2.05 -11.67 -0.07
CA MET A 64 2.46 -11.49 -1.46
C MET A 64 2.39 -12.84 -2.19
N SER A 65 1.23 -13.18 -2.77
CA SER A 65 1.08 -14.27 -3.75
C SER A 65 1.16 -13.71 -5.17
N LYS A 66 1.53 -14.55 -6.15
CA LYS A 66 1.62 -14.12 -7.57
C LYS A 66 0.30 -13.56 -8.12
N ASP A 67 -0.84 -13.94 -7.53
CA ASP A 67 -2.18 -13.47 -7.92
C ASP A 67 -2.51 -12.06 -7.39
N ILE A 68 -1.70 -11.52 -6.48
CA ILE A 68 -1.95 -10.25 -5.76
C ILE A 68 -0.96 -9.14 -6.22
N LEU A 69 0.14 -9.52 -6.88
CA LEU A 69 1.18 -8.60 -7.37
C LEU A 69 0.82 -8.08 -8.78
N PHE A 70 0.62 -6.77 -8.91
CA PHE A 70 0.35 -6.05 -10.17
C PHE A 70 1.27 -4.85 -10.37
#